data_AF-A0A9Q3FKI9-F1
#
_entry.id   AF-A0A9Q3FKI9-F1
#
_cell.length_a   1.000
_cell.length_b   1.000
_cell.length_c   1.000
_cell.angle_alpha   90.00
_cell.angle_beta   90.00
_cell.angle_gamma   90.00
#
_symmetry.space_group_name_H-M   'P 1'
#
loop_
_entity.id
_entity.type
_entity.pdbx_description
1 polymer ?
#
loop_
_entity_poly.entity_id
_entity_poly.type
_entity_poly.pdbx_seq_one_letter_code
_entity_poly.pdbx_strand_id
1 'polypeptide(L)' 'MNFCIDNDQHPLIIDSGPHCSIVARNYLDNHFPNWENQLFPTKANNFKSASGKMTSIGSIIEEIIIPHKKGNIRLNPEF' A
#
# COMPACT_ATOMS: atom_id res chain seq x y z
N MET A 1 2.05 -11.12 -6.89
CA MET A 1 2.19 -10.33 -8.13
C MET A 1 3.09 -9.15 -7.79
N ASN A 2 4.07 -8.81 -8.63
CA ASN A 2 4.96 -7.67 -8.35
C ASN A 2 4.36 -6.42 -8.98
N PHE A 3 4.28 -5.36 -8.19
CA PHE A 3 3.83 -4.04 -8.62
C PHE A 3 5.02 -3.10 -8.60
N CYS A 4 5.03 -2.13 -9.50
CA CYS A 4 6.02 -1.07 -9.48
C CYS A 4 5.46 0.11 -8.67
N ILE A 5 6.19 0.55 -7.65
CA ILE A 5 5.92 1.79 -6.92
C ILE A 5 7.24 2.56 -6.98
N ASP A 6 7.21 3.82 -7.42
CA ASP A 6 8.42 4.61 -7.72
C ASP A 6 9.46 3.86 -8.59
N ASN A 7 8.98 3.17 -9.63
CA ASN A 7 9.78 2.32 -10.54
C ASN A 7 10.45 1.08 -9.92
N ASP A 8 10.36 0.88 -8.60
CA ASP A 8 10.87 -0.29 -7.91
C ASP A 8 9.81 -1.38 -7.76
N GLN A 9 10.23 -2.65 -7.86
CA GLN A 9 9.31 -3.78 -7.75
C GLN A 9 9.08 -4.17 -6.29
N HIS A 10 7.81 -4.17 -5.88
CA HIS A 10 7.39 -4.53 -4.54
C HIS A 10 6.37 -5.68 -4.56
N PRO A 11 6.46 -6.60 -3.57
CA PRO A 11 5.42 -7.60 -3.36
C PRO A 11 4.16 -6.91 -2.82
N LEU A 12 3.03 -7.14 -3.50
CA LEU A 12 1.70 -6.69 -3.05
C LEU A 12 0.75 -7.88 -2.98
N ILE A 13 -0.14 -7.83 -1.99
CA ILE A 13 -1.28 -8.74 -1.87
C ILE A 13 -2.52 -7.96 -2.31
N ILE A 14 -3.24 -8.47 -3.31
CA ILE A 14 -4.56 -7.96 -3.67
C ILE A 14 -5.59 -8.78 -2.89
N ASP A 15 -6.10 -8.17 -1.84
CA ASP A 15 -7.07 -8.76 -0.93
C ASP A 15 -8.33 -7.89 -0.91
N SER A 16 -9.49 -8.53 -0.92
CA SER A 16 -10.80 -7.86 -0.81
C SER A 16 -11.21 -7.55 0.64
N GLY A 17 -10.52 -8.13 1.63
CA GLY A 17 -10.79 -7.97 3.05
C GLY A 17 -10.42 -6.58 3.62
N PRO A 18 -9.19 -6.06 3.40
CA PRO A 18 -8.79 -4.75 3.89
C PRO A 18 -9.58 -3.61 3.26
N HIS A 19 -10.01 -2.64 4.08
CA HIS A 19 -10.73 -1.45 3.60
C HIS A 19 -9.87 -0.55 2.69
N CYS A 20 -8.56 -0.54 2.91
CA CYS A 20 -7.60 0.23 2.13
C CYS A 20 -6.24 -0.46 2.14
N SER A 21 -5.34 -0.01 1.26
CA SER A 21 -3.92 -0.39 1.33
C SER A 21 -3.31 0.08 2.65
N ILE A 22 -2.52 -0.79 3.27
CA ILE A 22 -1.83 -0.51 4.53
C ILE A 22 -0.38 -0.97 4.36
N VAL A 23 0.55 -0.13 4.77
CA VAL A 23 1.98 -0.42 4.79
C VAL A 23 2.55 -0.14 6.17
N ALA A 24 3.58 -0.89 6.56
CA ALA A 24 4.26 -0.69 7.83
C ALA A 24 5.28 0.46 7.72
N ARG A 25 5.54 1.15 8.84
CA ARG A 25 6.50 2.27 8.86
C ARG A 25 7.89 1.86 8.37
N ASN A 26 8.38 0.73 8.84
CA ASN A 26 9.68 0.18 8.44
C ASN A 26 9.77 -0.13 6.93
N TYR A 27 8.65 -0.44 6.27
CA TYR A 27 8.62 -0.59 4.81
C TYR A 27 8.86 0.77 4.13
N LEU A 28 8.19 1.83 4.61
CA LEU A 28 8.40 3.18 4.10
C LEU A 28 9.82 3.68 4.37
N ASP A 29 10.37 3.44 5.56
CA ASP A 29 11.74 3.84 5.92
C ASP A 29 12.80 3.20 5.00
N ASN A 30 12.55 1.98 4.53
CA ASN A 30 13.49 1.23 3.69
C ASN A 30 13.36 1.53 2.19
N HIS A 31 12.18 1.95 1.72
CA HIS A 31 11.88 2.03 0.29
C HIS A 31 11.50 3.43 -0.20
N PHE A 32 11.05 4.32 0.70
CA PHE A 32 10.57 5.66 0.34
C PHE A 32 11.27 6.72 1.20
N PRO A 33 12.55 7.04 0.92
CA PRO A 33 13.27 8.04 1.70
C PRO A 33 12.53 9.38 1.64
N ASN A 34 12.26 9.96 2.81
CA ASN A 34 11.48 11.21 2.98
C ASN A 34 9.95 11.09 2.85
N TRP A 35 9.37 9.88 2.95
CA TRP A 35 7.91 9.69 2.98
C TRP A 35 7.22 10.57 4.05
N GLU A 36 7.90 10.87 5.16
CA GLU A 36 7.38 11.73 6.23
C GLU A 36 7.03 13.14 5.75
N ASN A 37 7.76 13.67 4.76
CA ASN A 37 7.50 15.00 4.19
C ASN A 37 6.26 15.02 3.28
N GLN A 38 5.80 13.85 2.86
CA GLN A 38 4.66 13.67 1.96
C GLN A 38 3.42 13.19 2.72
N LEU A 39 3.51 13.15 4.05
CA LEU A 39 2.48 12.60 4.91
C LEU A 39 1.28 13.55 5.00
N PHE A 40 0.14 13.08 4.50
CA PHE A 40 -1.13 13.75 4.73
C PHE A 40 -1.72 13.32 6.08
N PRO A 41 -2.30 14.26 6.84
CA PRO A 41 -2.96 13.92 8.09
C PRO A 41 -4.20 13.07 7.82
N THR A 42 -4.21 11.84 8.33
CA THR A 42 -5.43 11.03 8.33
C THR A 42 -6.35 11.51 9.45
N LYS A 43 -7.66 11.55 9.20
CA LYS A 43 -8.62 11.58 10.30
C LYS A 43 -8.34 10.39 11.21
N ALA A 44 -8.53 10.55 12.51
CA ALA A 44 -8.36 9.50 13.50
C ALA A 44 -9.38 8.37 13.25
N ASN A 45 -9.11 7.54 12.25
CA ASN A 45 -9.89 6.37 11.91
C ASN A 45 -9.39 5.24 12.81
N ASN A 46 -10.33 4.57 13.48
CA ASN A 46 -10.04 3.41 14.32
C ASN A 46 -9.77 2.20 13.43
N PHE A 47 -8.57 2.14 12.83
CA PHE A 47 -8.13 0.97 12.08
C PHE A 47 -7.95 -0.22 13.02
N LYS A 48 -8.43 -1.38 12.59
CA LYS A 48 -8.28 -2.66 13.29
C LYS A 48 -7.69 -3.65 12.32
N SER A 49 -6.73 -4.42 12.81
CA SER A 49 -6.20 -5.61 12.15
C SER A 49 -6.74 -6.85 12.86
N ALA A 50 -6.47 -8.03 12.29
CA ALA A 50 -6.76 -9.31 12.94
C ALA A 50 -6.06 -9.46 14.31
N SER A 51 -4.94 -8.76 14.53
CA SER A 51 -4.18 -8.80 15.79
C SER A 51 -4.48 -7.65 16.76
N GLY A 52 -5.39 -6.73 16.42
CA GLY A 52 -5.85 -5.68 17.32
C GLY A 52 -5.90 -4.27 16.70
N LYS A 53 -5.89 -3.25 17.57
CA LYS A 53 -6.01 -1.85 17.16
C LYS A 53 -4.72 -1.36 16.49
N MET A 54 -4.85 -0.63 15.39
CA MET A 54 -3.74 0.01 14.69
C MET A 54 -3.74 1.52 14.93
N THR A 55 -2.54 2.10 14.95
CA THR A 55 -2.35 3.56 15.01
C THR A 55 -1.93 4.04 13.62
N SER A 56 -2.80 4.81 12.95
CA SER A 56 -2.44 5.47 11.70
C SER A 56 -1.49 6.63 11.98
N ILE A 57 -0.39 6.70 11.22
CA ILE A 57 0.57 7.78 11.28
C ILE A 57 0.17 8.90 10.31
N GLY A 58 -0.36 8.51 9.14
CA GLY A 58 -0.83 9.40 8.08
C GLY A 58 -1.21 8.59 6.84
N SER A 59 -1.42 9.27 5.73
CA SER A 59 -1.53 8.66 4.40
C SER A 59 -0.54 9.31 3.44
N ILE A 60 0.04 8.51 2.54
CA ILE A 60 0.82 9.01 1.41
C ILE A 60 0.07 8.67 0.10
N ILE A 61 0.40 9.38 -0.97
CA ILE A 61 -0.15 9.12 -2.30
C ILE A 61 1.00 8.63 -3.16
N GLU A 62 0.84 7.44 -3.74
CA GLU A 62 1.85 6.83 -4.60
C GLU A 62 1.18 6.24 -5.84
N GLU A 63 1.89 6.27 -6.97
CA GLU A 63 1.45 5.62 -8.20
C GLU A 63 1.83 4.14 -8.18
N ILE A 64 0.81 3.28 -8.33
CA ILE A 64 1.00 1.84 -8.46
C ILE A 64 0.94 1.48 -9.94
N ILE A 65 2.07 1.07 -10.50
CA ILE A 65 2.19 0.64 -11.89
C ILE A 65 2.11 -0.89 -11.94
N ILE A 66 1.21 -1.42 -12.78
CA ILE A 66 1.06 -2.86 -13.03
C ILE A 66 1.75 -3.19 -14.36
N PRO A 67 3.01 -3.68 -14.34
CA PRO A 67 3.70 -4.04 -15.57
C PRO A 67 2.99 -5.22 -16.24
N HIS A 68 2.57 -5.05 -17.50
CA HIS A 68 1.93 -6.10 -18.29
C HIS A 68 2.59 -6.23 -19.66
N LYS A 69 2.76 -7.48 -20.11
CA LYS A 69 3.58 -7.76 -21.30
C LYS A 69 2.82 -7.51 -22.62
N LYS A 70 1.51 -7.83 -22.71
CA LYS A 70 0.58 -7.55 -23.83
C LYS A 70 -0.88 -7.74 -23.36
N GLY A 71 -1.83 -7.01 -23.94
CA GLY A 71 -3.27 -7.26 -23.80
C GLY A 71 -3.90 -6.85 -22.46
N ASN A 72 -5.17 -7.24 -22.26
CA ASN A 72 -5.98 -6.90 -21.09
C ASN A 72 -5.47 -7.58 -19.82
N ILE A 73 -5.34 -6.83 -18.72
CA ILE A 73 -5.07 -7.37 -17.39
C ILE A 73 -6.40 -7.73 -16.73
N ARG A 74 -6.57 -8.99 -16.29
CA ARG A 74 -7.63 -9.37 -15.35
C ARG A 74 -7.02 -9.53 -13.97
N LEU A 75 -7.44 -8.69 -13.04
CA LEU A 75 -7.09 -8.82 -11.63
C LEU A 75 -8.15 -9.72 -10.98
N ASN A 76 -7.76 -10.91 -10.56
CA ASN A 76 -8.61 -11.77 -9.74
C ASN A 76 -8.21 -11.52 -8.28
N PRO A 77 -8.98 -10.74 -7.50
CA PRO A 77 -8.73 -10.64 -6.06
C PRO A 77 -8.95 -12.02 -5.42
N GLU A 78 -8.08 -12.40 -4.49
CA GLU A 78 -8.35 -13.55 -3.62
C GLU A 78 -9.34 -13.11 -2.52
N PHE A 79 -10.28 -14.00 -2.20
CA PHE A 79 -11.35 -13.81 -1.22
C PHE A 79 -11.13 -14.73 -0.01
#